data_AF-A0A7U9XDB4-F1
#
_entry.id   AF-A0A7U9XDB4-F1
#
_cell.length_a   1.000
_cell.length_b   1.000
_cell.length_c   1.000
_cell.angle_alpha   90.00
_cell.angle_beta   90.00
_cell.angle_gamma   90.00
#
_symmetry.space_group_name_H-M   'P 1'
#
loop_
_entity.id
_entity.type
_entity.pdbx_description
1 polymer ?
#
loop_
_entity_poly.entity_id
_entity_poly.type
_entity_poly.pdbx_seq_one_letter_code
_entity_poly.pdbx_strand_id
1 'polypeptide(L)'
;MDASRRIRARKRRREVQRQIFLLSWLLVFLIVVLFCCQAQKKEDERMAKQVVKAQSSKKTDKVTVEVETDEQRLKRVKKEAVKQGYPDSVIELLDKNVETVDFVEQYGEKKDKPSPDSIEEEFAAGTIPKLYQYDERWGYAPYGTSIVAISGCGPTCMAMVASGLNGDPTITPPKVAAYGTENFYVDENNDTYWAFMKEAGENWNLSCYDVQQMTEEQVKEELTQGKPIICSMSPGDFTQNGHFIVLTGYEDGKVLVNDPFSKKNSSKGWTYSDISNQIRGMWVYSIAQ
;
A
#
# COMPACT_ATOMS: atom_id res chain seq x y z
N MET A 1 21.63 63.36 -63.30
CA MET A 1 21.24 62.00 -62.85
C MET A 1 22.50 61.15 -62.72
N ASP A 2 22.83 60.38 -61.68
CA ASP A 2 22.28 60.13 -60.36
C ASP A 2 23.26 59.17 -59.63
N ALA A 3 24.49 59.62 -59.33
CA ALA A 3 25.54 58.76 -58.77
C ALA A 3 25.24 58.34 -57.31
N SER A 4 24.62 59.24 -56.55
CA SER A 4 24.25 59.04 -55.16
C SER A 4 23.00 58.17 -54.96
N ARG A 5 22.03 58.11 -55.90
CA ARG A 5 21.01 57.04 -55.87
C ARG A 5 21.57 55.70 -56.32
N ARG A 6 22.52 55.64 -57.27
CA ARG A 6 23.17 54.37 -57.67
C ARG A 6 23.94 53.72 -56.52
N ILE A 7 24.63 54.50 -55.68
CA ILE A 7 25.36 54.00 -54.48
C ILE A 7 24.37 53.51 -53.41
N ARG A 8 23.31 54.27 -53.11
CA ARG A 8 22.26 53.85 -52.15
C ARG A 8 21.50 52.60 -52.62
N ALA A 9 21.20 52.49 -53.92
CA ALA A 9 20.58 51.31 -54.51
C ALA A 9 21.50 50.07 -54.46
N ARG A 10 22.82 50.24 -54.68
CA ARG A 10 23.81 49.15 -54.52
C ARG A 10 23.94 48.68 -53.07
N LYS A 11 23.92 49.60 -52.10
CA LYS A 11 23.99 49.26 -50.67
C LYS A 11 22.74 48.51 -50.20
N ARG A 12 21.54 48.99 -50.56
CA ARG A 12 20.26 48.32 -50.28
C ARG A 12 20.15 46.95 -50.96
N ARG A 13 20.63 46.79 -52.20
CA ARG A 13 20.71 45.48 -52.88
C ARG A 13 21.64 44.50 -52.16
N ARG A 14 22.79 44.97 -51.65
CA ARG A 14 23.72 44.12 -50.86
C ARG A 14 23.13 43.71 -49.51
N GLU A 15 22.39 44.60 -48.84
CA GLU A 15 21.70 44.30 -47.58
C GLU A 15 20.56 43.30 -47.77
N VAL A 16 19.74 43.47 -48.82
CA VAL A 16 18.69 42.51 -49.19
C VAL A 16 19.28 41.16 -49.60
N GLN A 17 20.38 41.15 -50.37
CA GLN A 17 21.08 39.91 -50.74
C GLN A 17 21.63 39.17 -49.50
N ARG A 18 22.16 39.90 -48.49
CA ARG A 18 22.59 39.30 -47.22
C ARG A 18 21.42 38.73 -46.42
N GLN A 19 20.28 39.43 -46.36
CA GLN A 19 19.08 38.93 -45.69
C GLN A 19 18.49 37.71 -46.39
N ILE A 20 18.46 37.68 -47.72
CA ILE A 20 18.03 36.51 -48.50
C ILE A 20 18.97 35.33 -48.24
N PHE A 21 20.29 35.55 -48.17
CA PHE A 21 21.25 34.51 -47.87
C PHE A 21 21.08 33.94 -46.45
N LEU A 22 20.85 34.81 -45.46
CA LEU A 22 20.58 34.41 -44.07
C LEU A 22 19.27 33.62 -43.94
N LEU A 23 18.20 34.07 -44.60
CA LEU A 23 16.91 33.35 -44.61
C LEU A 23 17.02 32.00 -45.33
N SER A 24 17.81 31.93 -46.42
CA SER A 24 18.08 30.68 -47.12
C SER A 24 18.86 29.70 -46.24
N TRP A 25 19.85 30.18 -45.49
CA TRP A 25 20.58 29.36 -44.52
C TRP A 25 19.68 28.88 -43.38
N LEU A 26 18.78 29.72 -42.87
CA LEU A 26 17.85 29.36 -41.81
C LEU A 26 16.82 28.31 -42.29
N LEU A 27 16.38 28.40 -43.54
CA LEU A 27 15.53 27.39 -44.17
C LEU A 27 16.26 26.05 -44.34
N VAL A 28 17.52 26.07 -44.81
CA VAL A 28 18.34 24.85 -44.92
C VAL A 28 18.57 24.23 -43.54
N PHE A 29 18.84 25.05 -42.52
CA PHE A 29 18.99 24.58 -41.14
C PHE A 29 17.70 23.91 -40.63
N LEU A 30 16.52 24.50 -40.85
CA LEU A 30 15.24 23.89 -40.49
C LEU A 30 15.01 22.55 -41.20
N ILE A 31 15.37 22.44 -42.48
CA ILE A 31 15.27 21.19 -43.25
C ILE A 31 16.21 20.13 -42.67
N VAL A 32 17.44 20.50 -42.31
CA VAL A 32 18.40 19.57 -41.67
C VAL A 32 17.89 19.10 -40.31
N VAL A 33 17.33 20.00 -39.48
CA VAL A 33 16.73 19.63 -38.18
C VAL A 33 15.55 18.67 -38.38
N LEU A 34 14.66 18.94 -39.32
CA LEU A 34 13.54 18.03 -39.65
C LEU A 34 14.05 16.66 -40.11
N PHE A 35 15.10 16.62 -40.92
CA PHE A 35 15.72 15.38 -41.37
C PHE A 35 16.37 14.60 -40.21
N CYS A 36 17.06 15.28 -39.29
CA CYS A 36 17.62 14.69 -38.07
C CYS A 36 16.52 14.12 -37.16
N CYS A 37 15.42 14.85 -36.94
CA CYS A 37 14.29 14.36 -36.15
C CYS A 37 13.62 13.14 -36.79
N GLN A 38 13.49 13.11 -38.13
CA GLN A 38 12.96 11.94 -38.84
C GLN A 38 13.90 10.74 -38.77
N ALA A 39 15.22 10.97 -38.79
CA ALA A 39 16.22 9.93 -38.63
C ALA A 39 16.18 9.33 -37.21
N GLN A 40 16.13 10.16 -36.17
CA GLN A 40 15.98 9.72 -34.78
C GLN A 40 14.70 8.91 -34.57
N LYS A 41 13.55 9.38 -35.09
CA LYS A 41 12.28 8.64 -35.00
C LYS A 41 12.35 7.27 -35.67
N LYS A 42 13.06 7.16 -36.81
CA LYS A 42 13.30 5.87 -37.48
C LYS A 42 14.22 4.95 -36.68
N GLU A 43 15.23 5.49 -35.99
CA GLU A 43 16.09 4.69 -35.10
C GLU A 43 15.32 4.21 -33.88
N ASP A 44 14.50 5.06 -33.25
CA ASP A 44 13.64 4.70 -32.11
C ASP A 44 12.63 3.61 -32.49
N GLU A 45 11.98 3.72 -33.66
CA GLU A 45 11.10 2.68 -34.18
C GLU A 45 11.84 1.37 -34.49
N ARG A 46 13.10 1.44 -34.92
CA ARG A 46 13.94 0.28 -35.22
C ARG A 46 14.41 -0.41 -33.94
N MET A 47 14.77 0.37 -32.92
CA MET A 47 15.09 -0.09 -31.56
C MET A 47 13.87 -0.74 -30.91
N ALA A 48 12.69 -0.10 -30.98
CA ALA A 48 11.44 -0.67 -30.47
C ALA A 48 11.09 -2.00 -31.16
N LYS A 49 11.24 -2.09 -32.50
CA LYS A 49 11.06 -3.34 -33.25
C LYS A 49 12.10 -4.42 -32.88
N GLN A 50 13.33 -4.03 -32.55
CA GLN A 50 14.35 -4.97 -32.07
C GLN A 50 14.07 -5.47 -30.65
N VAL A 51 13.59 -4.63 -29.73
CA VAL A 51 13.19 -5.03 -28.37
C VAL A 51 12.00 -6.01 -28.43
N VAL A 52 10.99 -5.73 -29.25
CA VAL A 52 9.85 -6.64 -29.46
C VAL A 52 10.30 -7.97 -30.09
N LYS A 53 11.22 -7.92 -31.07
CA LYS A 53 11.74 -9.15 -31.70
C LYS A 53 12.65 -9.96 -30.75
N ALA A 54 13.42 -9.30 -29.88
CA ALA A 54 14.25 -9.95 -28.87
C ALA A 54 13.40 -10.59 -27.75
N GLN A 55 12.27 -9.97 -27.36
CA GLN A 55 11.28 -10.60 -26.48
C GLN A 55 10.58 -11.78 -27.15
N SER A 56 10.39 -11.75 -28.47
CA SER A 56 9.77 -12.83 -29.24
C SER A 56 10.71 -14.00 -29.60
N SER A 57 12.04 -13.89 -29.40
CA SER A 57 13.01 -14.95 -29.81
C SER A 57 13.64 -15.74 -28.66
N LYS A 58 13.19 -15.55 -27.41
CA LYS A 58 13.41 -16.58 -26.38
C LYS A 58 12.53 -17.78 -26.73
N LYS A 59 13.19 -18.83 -27.24
CA LYS A 59 12.69 -20.19 -27.50
C LYS A 59 11.44 -20.51 -26.67
N THR A 60 10.29 -20.40 -27.31
CA THR A 60 9.04 -20.95 -26.82
C THR A 60 9.07 -22.43 -27.15
N ASP A 61 9.50 -23.27 -26.21
CA ASP A 61 8.73 -24.49 -26.01
C ASP A 61 7.30 -24.01 -25.76
N LYS A 62 6.32 -24.53 -26.53
CA LYS A 62 4.91 -24.25 -26.28
C LYS A 62 4.52 -24.86 -24.92
N VAL A 63 4.90 -24.19 -23.85
CA VAL A 63 4.15 -24.21 -22.60
C VAL A 63 3.04 -23.19 -22.84
N THR A 64 1.87 -23.69 -23.25
CA THR A 64 0.62 -23.01 -22.93
C THR A 64 0.59 -22.88 -21.41
N VAL A 65 1.09 -21.77 -20.87
CA VAL A 65 0.76 -21.38 -19.50
C VAL A 65 -0.70 -20.97 -19.59
N GLU A 66 -1.60 -21.92 -19.35
CA GLU A 66 -2.95 -21.59 -18.92
C GLU A 66 -2.77 -20.72 -17.67
N VAL A 67 -2.98 -19.41 -17.81
CA VAL A 67 -2.98 -18.51 -16.66
C VAL A 67 -4.18 -18.91 -15.85
N GLU A 68 -3.91 -19.60 -14.75
CA GLU A 68 -4.90 -20.02 -13.77
C GLU A 68 -5.74 -18.82 -13.32
N THR A 69 -7.06 -18.94 -13.30
CA THR A 69 -7.93 -17.88 -12.76
C THR A 69 -7.79 -17.80 -11.24
N ASP A 70 -8.12 -16.67 -10.63
CA ASP A 70 -8.08 -16.51 -9.16
C ASP A 70 -8.89 -17.58 -8.42
N GLU A 71 -10.05 -17.97 -8.98
CA GLU A 71 -10.89 -19.04 -8.43
C GLU A 71 -10.24 -20.42 -8.56
N GLN A 72 -9.59 -20.71 -9.70
CA GLN A 72 -8.85 -21.95 -9.89
C GLN A 72 -7.66 -22.01 -8.92
N ARG A 73 -6.95 -20.88 -8.77
CA ARG A 73 -5.82 -20.74 -7.85
C ARG A 73 -6.24 -20.96 -6.41
N LEU A 74 -7.33 -20.34 -5.96
CA LEU A 74 -7.87 -20.54 -4.62
C LEU A 74 -8.17 -22.02 -4.34
N LYS A 75 -8.82 -22.70 -5.29
CA LYS A 75 -9.15 -24.14 -5.18
C LYS A 75 -7.89 -25.01 -5.15
N ARG A 76 -6.89 -24.70 -5.99
CA ARG A 76 -5.60 -25.40 -6.02
C ARG A 76 -4.84 -25.23 -4.71
N VAL A 77 -4.69 -23.99 -4.24
CA VAL A 77 -3.99 -23.68 -2.98
C VAL A 77 -4.67 -24.36 -1.80
N LYS A 78 -6.01 -24.30 -1.70
CA LYS A 78 -6.77 -25.01 -0.66
C LYS A 78 -6.50 -26.52 -0.68
N LYS A 79 -6.57 -27.14 -1.87
CA LYS A 79 -6.33 -28.58 -2.02
C LYS A 79 -4.90 -28.96 -1.64
N GLU A 80 -3.91 -28.17 -2.05
CA GLU A 80 -2.51 -28.46 -1.73
C GLU A 80 -2.21 -28.24 -0.25
N ALA A 81 -2.77 -27.20 0.39
CA ALA A 81 -2.65 -26.97 1.83
C ALA A 81 -3.22 -28.14 2.65
N VAL A 82 -4.39 -28.67 2.26
CA VAL A 82 -4.97 -29.89 2.87
C VAL A 82 -4.02 -31.08 2.69
N LYS A 83 -3.50 -31.28 1.47
CA LYS A 83 -2.58 -32.39 1.15
C LYS A 83 -1.27 -32.31 1.92
N GLN A 84 -0.77 -31.11 2.19
CA GLN A 84 0.45 -30.88 2.98
C GLN A 84 0.20 -30.91 4.50
N GLY A 85 -1.06 -31.02 4.93
CA GLY A 85 -1.42 -31.09 6.35
C GLY A 85 -1.21 -29.76 7.09
N TYR A 86 -1.46 -28.63 6.41
CA TYR A 86 -1.45 -27.33 7.09
C TYR A 86 -2.54 -27.27 8.16
N PRO A 87 -2.37 -26.47 9.22
CA PRO A 87 -3.40 -26.30 10.24
C PRO A 87 -4.73 -25.85 9.62
N ASP A 88 -5.85 -26.38 10.09
CA ASP A 88 -7.19 -26.03 9.57
C ASP A 88 -7.44 -24.52 9.63
N SER A 89 -6.99 -23.87 10.71
CA SER A 89 -7.12 -22.42 10.90
C SER A 89 -6.37 -21.58 9.85
N VAL A 90 -5.28 -22.11 9.27
CA VAL A 90 -4.56 -21.49 8.15
C VAL A 90 -5.34 -21.69 6.84
N ILE A 91 -5.91 -22.87 6.63
CA ILE A 91 -6.69 -23.19 5.43
C ILE A 91 -7.99 -22.35 5.40
N GLU A 92 -8.64 -22.16 6.55
CA GLU A 92 -9.84 -21.33 6.72
C GLU A 92 -9.63 -19.86 6.35
N LEU A 93 -8.39 -19.34 6.36
CA LEU A 93 -8.11 -17.97 5.92
C LEU A 93 -8.59 -17.74 4.49
N LEU A 94 -8.51 -18.76 3.63
CA LEU A 94 -8.96 -18.70 2.23
C LEU A 94 -10.47 -18.49 2.11
N ASP A 95 -11.24 -19.00 3.08
CA ASP A 95 -12.69 -18.85 3.10
C ASP A 95 -13.11 -17.50 3.71
N LYS A 96 -12.30 -16.98 4.65
CA LYS A 96 -12.54 -15.70 5.33
C LYS A 96 -12.11 -14.50 4.49
N ASN A 97 -10.99 -14.61 3.77
CA ASN A 97 -10.46 -13.57 2.92
C ASN A 97 -9.60 -14.15 1.78
N VAL A 98 -10.07 -13.97 0.54
CA VAL A 98 -9.37 -14.40 -0.68
C VAL A 98 -8.00 -13.74 -0.87
N GLU A 99 -7.74 -12.57 -0.27
CA GLU A 99 -6.45 -11.88 -0.34
C GLU A 99 -5.33 -12.64 0.41
N THR A 100 -5.67 -13.65 1.22
CA THR A 100 -4.70 -14.48 1.97
C THR A 100 -4.11 -15.62 1.14
N VAL A 101 -4.52 -15.77 -0.12
CA VAL A 101 -4.09 -16.88 -0.99
C VAL A 101 -2.56 -17.00 -1.10
N ASP A 102 -1.85 -15.88 -1.23
CA ASP A 102 -0.38 -15.86 -1.30
C ASP A 102 0.25 -16.34 0.01
N PHE A 103 -0.29 -15.87 1.13
CA PHE A 103 0.16 -16.24 2.47
C PHE A 103 0.01 -17.74 2.73
N VAL A 104 -1.15 -18.31 2.38
CA VAL A 104 -1.44 -19.74 2.57
C VAL A 104 -0.60 -20.58 1.63
N GLU A 105 -0.45 -20.19 0.36
CA GLU A 105 0.38 -20.93 -0.61
C GLU A 105 1.85 -21.04 -0.16
N GLN A 106 2.36 -20.00 0.51
CA GLN A 106 3.76 -19.94 0.95
C GLN A 106 3.98 -20.44 2.39
N TYR A 107 2.92 -20.88 3.09
CA TYR A 107 2.98 -21.21 4.51
C TYR A 107 4.06 -22.26 4.83
N GLY A 108 4.12 -23.36 4.08
CA GLY A 108 5.11 -24.43 4.33
C GLY A 108 6.56 -23.97 4.20
N GLU A 109 6.84 -22.98 3.35
CA GLU A 109 8.20 -22.48 3.12
C GLU A 109 8.59 -21.32 4.04
N LYS A 110 7.62 -20.58 4.58
CA LYS A 110 7.87 -19.33 5.32
C LYS A 110 7.57 -19.40 6.81
N LYS A 111 6.77 -20.37 7.27
CA LYS A 111 6.32 -20.44 8.67
C LYS A 111 7.43 -20.45 9.73
N ASP A 112 8.61 -20.99 9.40
CA ASP A 112 9.75 -21.10 10.32
C ASP A 112 10.83 -20.03 10.07
N LYS A 113 10.59 -19.08 9.14
CA LYS A 113 11.54 -18.00 8.85
C LYS A 113 11.34 -16.86 9.85
N PRO A 114 12.44 -16.20 10.28
CA PRO A 114 12.32 -15.03 11.14
C PRO A 114 11.63 -13.87 10.41
N SER A 115 10.77 -13.16 11.13
CA SER A 115 10.18 -11.90 10.65
C SER A 115 11.24 -10.79 10.56
N PRO A 116 11.06 -9.79 9.68
CA PRO A 116 11.94 -8.63 9.67
C PRO A 116 11.79 -7.81 10.94
N ASP A 117 12.87 -7.13 11.32
CA ASP A 117 12.92 -6.27 12.50
C ASP A 117 12.26 -4.89 12.31
N SER A 118 11.87 -4.56 11.07
CA SER A 118 11.41 -3.24 10.63
C SER A 118 10.33 -3.32 9.53
N ILE A 119 9.45 -2.32 9.46
CA ILE A 119 8.42 -2.10 8.41
C ILE A 119 8.80 -0.96 7.43
N GLU A 120 10.10 -0.76 7.18
CA GLU A 120 10.61 0.39 6.39
C GLU A 120 9.95 0.60 5.02
N GLU A 121 9.54 -0.47 4.33
CA GLU A 121 8.91 -0.39 3.00
C GLU A 121 7.53 0.31 3.05
N GLU A 122 6.81 0.21 4.17
CA GLU A 122 5.49 0.81 4.38
C GLU A 122 5.56 2.14 5.12
N PHE A 123 6.75 2.53 5.58
CA PHE A 123 6.91 3.61 6.53
C PHE A 123 7.10 4.96 5.85
N ALA A 124 6.17 5.88 6.08
CA ALA A 124 6.34 7.29 5.77
C ALA A 124 6.17 8.11 7.06
N ALA A 125 7.18 8.91 7.39
CA ALA A 125 7.19 9.72 8.61
C ALA A 125 5.94 10.63 8.67
N GLY A 126 5.29 10.66 9.84
CA GLY A 126 4.07 11.44 10.06
C GLY A 126 2.80 10.80 9.49
N THR A 127 2.84 9.54 9.07
CA THR A 127 1.66 8.78 8.62
C THR A 127 1.47 7.53 9.45
N ILE A 128 0.23 7.04 9.51
CA ILE A 128 -0.08 5.73 10.11
C ILE A 128 0.11 4.67 9.02
N PRO A 129 1.14 3.79 9.12
CA PRO A 129 1.41 2.81 8.08
C PRO A 129 0.24 1.85 7.94
N LYS A 130 0.05 1.35 6.71
CA LYS A 130 -0.99 0.39 6.39
C LYS A 130 -0.38 -1.01 6.40
N LEU A 131 -0.57 -1.73 7.51
CA LEU A 131 0.00 -3.05 7.74
C LEU A 131 -1.09 -4.12 7.71
N TYR A 132 -0.77 -5.28 7.17
CA TYR A 132 -1.69 -6.41 7.10
C TYR A 132 -1.23 -7.55 8.00
N GLN A 133 -2.15 -8.12 8.78
CA GLN A 133 -1.80 -9.20 9.72
C GLN A 133 -1.35 -10.47 8.99
N TYR A 134 -1.79 -10.67 7.74
CA TYR A 134 -1.45 -11.82 6.90
C TYR A 134 -0.24 -11.57 5.98
N ASP A 135 0.50 -10.48 6.14
CA ASP A 135 1.68 -10.22 5.32
C ASP A 135 2.69 -11.37 5.42
N GLU A 136 3.20 -11.86 4.28
CA GLU A 136 4.11 -12.99 4.21
C GLU A 136 5.45 -12.78 4.92
N ARG A 137 5.80 -11.53 5.25
CA ARG A 137 7.01 -11.21 6.02
C ARG A 137 6.86 -11.56 7.49
N TRP A 138 5.64 -11.61 8.03
CA TRP A 138 5.45 -11.74 9.48
C TRP A 138 4.19 -12.46 9.96
N GLY A 139 3.20 -12.70 9.11
CA GLY A 139 1.91 -13.27 9.51
C GLY A 139 2.02 -14.68 10.12
N TYR A 140 3.17 -15.34 9.93
CA TYR A 140 3.49 -16.64 10.53
C TYR A 140 3.97 -16.55 11.99
N ALA A 141 4.33 -15.36 12.47
CA ALA A 141 4.80 -15.17 13.84
C ALA A 141 3.72 -15.57 14.86
N PRO A 142 4.12 -16.09 16.03
CA PRO A 142 3.18 -16.54 17.05
C PRO A 142 2.39 -15.38 17.67
N TYR A 143 1.15 -15.66 18.06
CA TYR A 143 0.33 -14.79 18.90
C TYR A 143 -0.65 -15.64 19.72
N GLY A 144 -0.47 -15.66 21.05
CA GLY A 144 -1.16 -16.62 21.92
C GLY A 144 -0.78 -18.06 21.55
N THR A 145 -1.79 -18.87 21.24
CA THR A 145 -1.63 -20.25 20.73
C THR A 145 -1.75 -20.35 19.21
N SER A 146 -1.92 -19.21 18.54
CA SER A 146 -2.13 -19.08 17.09
C SER A 146 -1.00 -18.25 16.46
N ILE A 147 -1.24 -17.70 15.26
CA ILE A 147 -0.32 -16.83 14.52
C ILE A 147 -0.98 -15.49 14.20
N VAL A 148 -0.15 -14.47 13.94
CA VAL A 148 -0.58 -13.10 13.64
C VAL A 148 -1.59 -13.06 12.47
N ALA A 149 -1.41 -13.87 11.42
CA ALA A 149 -2.33 -13.89 10.29
C ALA A 149 -3.77 -14.27 10.66
N ILE A 150 -3.97 -15.02 11.75
CA ILE A 150 -5.27 -15.57 12.14
C ILE A 150 -5.92 -14.71 13.22
N SER A 151 -5.17 -14.34 14.26
CA SER A 151 -5.68 -13.65 15.46
C SER A 151 -5.06 -12.27 15.70
N GLY A 152 -4.19 -11.80 14.80
CA GLY A 152 -3.35 -10.61 15.03
C GLY A 152 -3.98 -9.27 14.69
N CYS A 153 -5.30 -9.14 14.53
CA CYS A 153 -5.93 -7.86 14.16
C CYS A 153 -5.63 -6.77 15.19
N GLY A 154 -5.75 -7.07 16.49
CA GLY A 154 -5.44 -6.15 17.57
C GLY A 154 -3.96 -5.71 17.59
N PRO A 155 -2.99 -6.64 17.68
CA PRO A 155 -1.57 -6.32 17.61
C PRO A 155 -1.16 -5.57 16.33
N THR A 156 -1.74 -5.90 15.19
CA THR A 156 -1.45 -5.20 13.93
C THR A 156 -1.97 -3.76 13.96
N CYS A 157 -3.17 -3.52 14.50
CA CYS A 157 -3.70 -2.18 14.72
C CYS A 157 -2.83 -1.35 15.68
N MET A 158 -2.42 -1.94 16.81
CA MET A 158 -1.52 -1.27 17.75
C MET A 158 -0.15 -0.99 17.12
N ALA A 159 0.40 -1.92 16.32
CA ALA A 159 1.65 -1.70 15.59
C ALA A 159 1.54 -0.53 14.61
N MET A 160 0.44 -0.43 13.86
CA MET A 160 0.19 0.70 12.96
C MET A 160 0.18 2.04 13.72
N VAL A 161 -0.57 2.11 14.81
CA VAL A 161 -0.67 3.34 15.62
C VAL A 161 0.66 3.70 16.28
N ALA A 162 1.32 2.73 16.92
CA ALA A 162 2.56 2.95 17.67
C ALA A 162 3.73 3.32 16.77
N SER A 163 3.94 2.61 15.65
CA SER A 163 4.99 2.96 14.69
C SER A 163 4.75 4.32 14.05
N GLY A 164 3.50 4.60 13.62
CA GLY A 164 3.15 5.84 12.95
C GLY A 164 3.28 7.08 13.83
N LEU A 165 2.80 7.02 15.08
CA LEU A 165 2.90 8.15 16.01
C LEU A 165 4.35 8.40 16.47
N ASN A 166 5.14 7.35 16.71
CA ASN A 166 6.51 7.49 17.20
C ASN A 166 7.54 7.80 16.11
N GLY A 167 7.19 7.65 14.83
CA GLY A 167 8.22 7.75 13.80
C GLY A 167 9.12 6.50 13.70
N ASP A 168 8.69 5.36 14.28
CA ASP A 168 9.56 4.21 14.55
C ASP A 168 9.13 2.96 13.76
N PRO A 169 9.80 2.63 12.64
CA PRO A 169 9.48 1.45 11.84
C PRO A 169 9.89 0.14 12.52
N THR A 170 10.59 0.16 13.65
CA THR A 170 10.99 -1.07 14.36
C THR A 170 9.85 -1.66 15.20
N ILE A 171 8.73 -0.94 15.36
CA ILE A 171 7.52 -1.41 16.05
C ILE A 171 6.68 -2.24 15.06
N THR A 172 7.04 -3.51 14.92
CA THR A 172 6.43 -4.43 13.93
C THR A 172 5.26 -5.24 14.52
N PRO A 173 4.31 -5.73 13.69
CA PRO A 173 3.21 -6.56 14.19
C PRO A 173 3.65 -7.78 15.02
N PRO A 174 4.72 -8.52 14.67
CA PRO A 174 5.28 -9.59 15.52
C PRO A 174 5.73 -9.13 16.90
N LYS A 175 6.42 -7.99 17.01
CA LYS A 175 6.93 -7.50 18.29
C LYS A 175 5.77 -7.09 19.20
N VAL A 176 4.76 -6.46 18.63
CA VAL A 176 3.53 -6.08 19.35
C VAL A 176 2.72 -7.31 19.75
N ALA A 177 2.64 -8.34 18.90
CA ALA A 177 1.98 -9.61 19.20
C ALA A 177 2.72 -10.40 20.30
N ALA A 178 4.06 -10.44 20.26
CA ALA A 178 4.88 -11.03 21.31
C ALA A 178 4.62 -10.33 22.65
N TYR A 179 4.65 -9.00 22.68
CA TYR A 179 4.31 -8.21 23.88
C TYR A 179 2.91 -8.55 24.40
N GLY A 180 1.90 -8.65 23.52
CA GLY A 180 0.55 -9.04 23.91
C GLY A 180 0.48 -10.42 24.55
N THR A 181 1.26 -11.39 24.03
CA THR A 181 1.32 -12.74 24.59
C THR A 181 2.05 -12.77 25.94
N GLU A 182 3.21 -12.09 26.03
CA GLU A 182 4.05 -12.04 27.23
C GLU A 182 3.36 -11.36 28.41
N ASN A 183 2.44 -10.43 28.13
CA ASN A 183 1.70 -9.67 29.14
C ASN A 183 0.23 -10.13 29.29
N PHE A 184 -0.11 -11.34 28.83
CA PHE A 184 -1.43 -11.97 29.04
C PHE A 184 -2.62 -11.19 28.47
N TYR A 185 -2.42 -10.54 27.33
CA TYR A 185 -3.45 -9.75 26.64
C TYR A 185 -4.24 -10.52 25.57
N VAL A 186 -4.05 -11.84 25.51
CA VAL A 186 -4.73 -12.75 24.58
C VAL A 186 -5.33 -13.91 25.36
N ASP A 187 -6.57 -14.26 25.05
CA ASP A 187 -7.30 -15.33 25.72
C ASP A 187 -7.01 -16.72 25.12
N GLU A 188 -7.59 -17.77 25.71
CA GLU A 188 -7.47 -19.14 25.22
C GLU A 188 -8.09 -19.38 23.83
N ASN A 189 -8.99 -18.50 23.39
CA ASN A 189 -9.60 -18.53 22.05
C ASN A 189 -8.78 -17.75 21.02
N ASN A 190 -7.67 -17.12 21.44
CA ASN A 190 -6.83 -16.22 20.68
C ASN A 190 -7.47 -14.87 20.35
N ASP A 191 -8.44 -14.42 21.15
CA ASP A 191 -8.99 -13.07 21.06
C ASP A 191 -8.14 -12.08 21.87
N THR A 192 -7.86 -10.91 21.28
CA THR A 192 -7.17 -9.81 21.99
C THR A 192 -8.12 -9.12 22.98
N TYR A 193 -7.73 -9.04 24.25
CA TYR A 193 -8.51 -8.33 25.26
C TYR A 193 -8.54 -6.82 25.00
N TRP A 194 -9.64 -6.17 25.36
CA TRP A 194 -9.76 -4.71 25.30
C TRP A 194 -8.76 -3.99 26.21
N ALA A 195 -8.31 -4.64 27.29
CA ALA A 195 -7.23 -4.15 28.14
C ALA A 195 -5.95 -3.90 27.33
N PHE A 196 -5.68 -4.70 26.30
CA PHE A 196 -4.54 -4.48 25.39
C PHE A 196 -4.61 -3.10 24.72
N MET A 197 -5.78 -2.71 24.23
CA MET A 197 -5.95 -1.42 23.56
C MET A 197 -5.74 -0.28 24.56
N LYS A 198 -6.22 -0.44 25.79
CA LYS A 198 -6.10 0.60 26.81
C LYS A 198 -4.68 0.77 27.36
N GLU A 199 -3.99 -0.33 27.60
CA GLU A 199 -2.79 -0.36 28.45
C GLU A 199 -1.50 -0.57 27.66
N ALA A 200 -1.50 -1.41 26.61
CA ALA A 200 -0.26 -1.82 25.94
C ALA A 200 0.45 -0.64 25.25
N GLY A 201 -0.28 0.40 24.87
CA GLY A 201 0.27 1.62 24.26
C GLY A 201 1.34 2.31 25.11
N GLU A 202 1.29 2.18 26.43
CA GLU A 202 2.26 2.78 27.35
C GLU A 202 3.70 2.29 27.08
N ASN A 203 3.85 1.02 26.65
CA ASN A 203 5.14 0.45 26.28
C ASN A 203 5.82 1.18 25.10
N TRP A 204 5.03 1.87 24.28
CA TRP A 204 5.50 2.67 23.14
C TRP A 204 5.27 4.18 23.35
N ASN A 205 5.27 4.65 24.60
CA ASN A 205 5.07 6.06 24.94
C ASN A 205 3.76 6.65 24.34
N LEU A 206 2.72 5.82 24.23
CA LEU A 206 1.39 6.27 23.84
C LEU A 206 0.51 6.49 25.06
N SER A 207 -0.38 7.45 24.92
CA SER A 207 -1.53 7.66 25.80
C SER A 207 -2.79 7.42 24.98
N CYS A 208 -3.84 6.92 25.63
CA CYS A 208 -5.15 6.85 25.01
C CYS A 208 -6.26 7.17 26.00
N TYR A 209 -7.41 7.54 25.45
CA TYR A 209 -8.66 7.50 26.18
C TYR A 209 -9.66 6.61 25.43
N ASP A 210 -10.49 5.90 26.18
CA ASP A 210 -11.49 5.00 25.63
C ASP A 210 -12.91 5.59 25.73
N VAL A 211 -13.71 5.38 24.68
CA VAL A 211 -15.13 5.74 24.63
C VAL A 211 -15.91 4.65 23.90
N GLN A 212 -17.17 4.46 24.26
CA GLN A 212 -18.01 3.46 23.57
C GLN A 212 -18.34 3.89 22.14
N GLN A 213 -18.62 5.18 21.94
CA GLN A 213 -19.00 5.74 20.66
C GLN A 213 -18.75 7.25 20.60
N MET A 214 -18.53 7.76 19.39
CA MET A 214 -18.34 9.18 19.09
C MET A 214 -19.35 9.62 18.01
N THR A 215 -19.61 10.92 17.91
CA THR A 215 -20.27 11.49 16.71
C THR A 215 -19.27 11.60 15.56
N GLU A 216 -19.76 11.82 14.34
CA GLU A 216 -18.87 12.03 13.17
C GLU A 216 -17.97 13.25 13.37
N GLU A 217 -18.50 14.32 13.96
CA GLU A 217 -17.76 15.56 14.23
C GLU A 217 -16.62 15.33 15.22
N GLN A 218 -16.85 14.53 16.27
CA GLN A 218 -15.80 14.19 17.24
C GLN A 218 -14.71 13.31 16.60
N VAL A 219 -15.10 12.32 15.79
CA VAL A 219 -14.13 11.48 15.05
C VAL A 219 -13.29 12.32 14.12
N LYS A 220 -13.94 13.21 13.36
CA LYS A 220 -13.26 14.16 12.49
C LYS A 220 -12.29 15.04 13.27
N GLU A 221 -12.72 15.60 14.39
CA GLU A 221 -11.88 16.47 15.23
C GLU A 221 -10.60 15.77 15.67
N GLU A 222 -10.70 14.56 16.25
CA GLU A 222 -9.52 13.80 16.70
C GLU A 222 -8.60 13.43 15.54
N LEU A 223 -9.16 12.93 14.42
CA LEU A 223 -8.36 12.54 13.25
C LEU A 223 -7.64 13.74 12.62
N THR A 224 -8.28 14.92 12.55
CA THR A 224 -7.64 16.14 12.03
C THR A 224 -6.53 16.68 12.94
N GLN A 225 -6.52 16.29 14.22
CA GLN A 225 -5.41 16.57 15.14
C GLN A 225 -4.28 15.54 15.05
N GLY A 226 -4.35 14.59 14.11
CA GLY A 226 -3.35 13.54 13.92
C GLY A 226 -3.45 12.41 14.95
N LYS A 227 -4.60 12.24 15.61
CA LYS A 227 -4.82 11.18 16.60
C LYS A 227 -5.57 10.01 15.98
N PRO A 228 -4.89 8.89 15.67
CA PRO A 228 -5.56 7.71 15.13
C PRO A 228 -6.46 7.06 16.18
N ILE A 229 -7.48 6.35 15.71
CA ILE A 229 -8.49 5.72 16.55
C ILE A 229 -8.53 4.22 16.26
N ILE A 230 -8.29 3.37 17.24
CA ILE A 230 -8.56 1.93 17.10
C ILE A 230 -10.03 1.70 17.44
N CYS A 231 -10.74 0.95 16.61
CA CYS A 231 -12.14 0.59 16.82
C CYS A 231 -12.29 -0.92 16.97
N SER A 232 -13.03 -1.36 17.99
CA SER A 232 -13.55 -2.72 18.09
C SER A 232 -14.86 -2.82 17.30
N MET A 233 -14.92 -3.74 16.35
CA MET A 233 -16.02 -3.90 15.40
C MET A 233 -16.83 -5.15 15.72
N SER A 234 -18.15 -5.03 15.73
CA SER A 234 -19.12 -6.14 15.74
C SER A 234 -19.42 -6.62 14.30
N PRO A 235 -20.25 -7.68 14.12
CA PRO A 235 -20.56 -8.19 12.79
C PRO A 235 -21.16 -7.14 11.86
N GLY A 236 -20.72 -7.14 10.61
CA GLY A 236 -21.12 -6.19 9.56
C GLY A 236 -20.17 -6.26 8.36
N ASP A 237 -19.78 -5.11 7.82
CA ASP A 237 -18.93 -5.00 6.62
C ASP A 237 -17.48 -5.44 6.86
N PHE A 238 -16.98 -5.32 8.09
CA PHE A 238 -15.58 -5.60 8.43
C PHE A 238 -15.35 -7.04 8.90
N THR A 239 -16.36 -7.67 9.49
CA THR A 239 -16.23 -8.98 10.14
C THR A 239 -17.60 -9.63 10.30
N GLN A 240 -17.64 -10.94 10.54
CA GLN A 240 -18.85 -11.66 10.96
C GLN A 240 -18.87 -11.98 12.46
N ASN A 241 -17.76 -11.69 13.17
CA ASN A 241 -17.59 -11.91 14.61
C ASN A 241 -17.13 -10.59 15.26
N GLY A 242 -15.92 -10.57 15.84
CA GLY A 242 -15.21 -9.37 16.27
C GLY A 242 -14.06 -9.03 15.31
N HIS A 243 -13.63 -7.77 15.29
CA HIS A 243 -12.43 -7.32 14.57
C HIS A 243 -11.91 -5.98 15.12
N PHE A 244 -10.63 -5.70 14.91
CA PHE A 244 -10.06 -4.38 15.17
C PHE A 244 -9.63 -3.72 13.88
N ILE A 245 -9.94 -2.43 13.74
CA ILE A 245 -9.50 -1.56 12.63
C ILE A 245 -8.94 -0.25 13.16
N VAL A 246 -8.24 0.51 12.32
CA VAL A 246 -7.74 1.85 12.66
C VAL A 246 -8.41 2.89 11.76
N LEU A 247 -8.98 3.94 12.35
CA LEU A 247 -9.34 5.16 11.65
C LEU A 247 -8.12 6.07 11.64
N THR A 248 -7.69 6.52 10.46
CA THR A 248 -6.39 7.20 10.29
C THR A 248 -6.50 8.62 9.75
N GLY A 249 -7.66 9.01 9.22
CA GLY A 249 -7.87 10.33 8.64
C GLY A 249 -9.33 10.60 8.27
N TYR A 250 -9.63 11.87 7.99
CA TYR A 250 -10.94 12.30 7.52
C TYR A 250 -10.76 13.30 6.37
N GLU A 251 -11.20 12.91 5.17
CA GLU A 251 -11.02 13.67 3.93
C GLU A 251 -12.30 13.65 3.10
N ASP A 252 -12.74 14.80 2.58
CA ASP A 252 -13.90 14.92 1.68
C ASP A 252 -15.18 14.21 2.16
N GLY A 253 -15.45 14.27 3.48
CA GLY A 253 -16.62 13.63 4.09
C GLY A 253 -16.47 12.12 4.25
N LYS A 254 -15.25 11.59 4.15
CA LYS A 254 -14.92 10.18 4.27
C LYS A 254 -13.92 9.93 5.39
N VAL A 255 -14.14 8.85 6.12
CA VAL A 255 -13.19 8.29 7.07
C VAL A 255 -12.24 7.36 6.33
N LEU A 256 -10.94 7.58 6.49
CA LEU A 256 -9.89 6.68 6.02
C LEU A 256 -9.70 5.57 7.06
N VAL A 257 -9.67 4.32 6.57
CA VAL A 257 -9.58 3.13 7.42
C VAL A 257 -8.35 2.32 7.00
N ASN A 258 -7.58 1.87 7.99
CA ASN A 258 -6.64 0.76 7.84
C ASN A 258 -7.26 -0.47 8.52
N ASP A 259 -7.72 -1.42 7.70
CA ASP A 259 -8.22 -2.71 8.12
C ASP A 259 -7.10 -3.75 7.98
N PRO A 260 -6.58 -4.32 9.09
CA PRO A 260 -5.42 -5.21 9.06
C PRO A 260 -5.70 -6.54 8.33
N PHE A 261 -6.96 -6.85 8.01
CA PHE A 261 -7.36 -8.08 7.35
C PHE A 261 -8.02 -7.84 5.98
N SER A 262 -8.03 -6.61 5.44
CA SER A 262 -8.67 -6.34 4.16
C SER A 262 -8.08 -5.12 3.43
N LYS A 263 -7.36 -5.38 2.33
CA LYS A 263 -6.91 -4.34 1.39
C LYS A 263 -8.09 -3.62 0.76
N LYS A 264 -9.15 -4.36 0.43
CA LYS A 264 -10.41 -3.82 -0.09
C LYS A 264 -11.02 -2.79 0.87
N ASN A 265 -11.18 -3.11 2.15
CA ASN A 265 -11.75 -2.18 3.14
C ASN A 265 -10.83 -0.99 3.35
N SER A 266 -9.52 -1.22 3.34
CA SER A 266 -8.49 -0.18 3.50
C SER A 266 -8.33 0.75 2.30
N SER A 267 -8.95 0.42 1.16
CA SER A 267 -8.92 1.23 -0.08
C SER A 267 -10.24 1.94 -0.33
N LYS A 268 -11.27 1.65 0.48
CA LYS A 268 -12.60 2.26 0.38
C LYS A 268 -12.63 3.54 1.23
N GLY A 269 -13.19 4.61 0.67
CA GLY A 269 -13.59 5.79 1.46
C GLY A 269 -14.95 5.53 2.12
N TRP A 270 -14.99 5.52 3.45
CA TRP A 270 -16.20 5.21 4.22
C TRP A 270 -16.92 6.47 4.66
N THR A 271 -18.25 6.52 4.62
CA THR A 271 -18.96 7.53 5.44
C THR A 271 -19.02 7.03 6.87
N TYR A 272 -19.05 7.94 7.85
CA TYR A 272 -19.11 7.51 9.25
C TYR A 272 -20.36 6.70 9.56
N SER A 273 -21.50 7.03 8.93
CA SER A 273 -22.76 6.30 9.05
C SER A 273 -22.67 4.81 8.65
N ASP A 274 -21.78 4.46 7.72
CA ASP A 274 -21.58 3.08 7.29
C ASP A 274 -20.88 2.27 8.40
N ILE A 275 -20.01 2.91 9.18
CA ILE A 275 -19.15 2.27 10.18
C ILE A 275 -19.80 2.29 11.57
N SER A 276 -20.44 3.40 11.95
CA SER A 276 -20.76 3.74 13.34
C SER A 276 -21.60 2.68 14.07
N ASN A 277 -22.56 2.05 13.38
CA ASN A 277 -23.44 1.04 13.99
C ASN A 277 -22.74 -0.29 14.27
N GLN A 278 -21.53 -0.48 13.72
CA GLN A 278 -20.71 -1.66 13.91
C GLN A 278 -19.65 -1.47 15.00
N ILE A 279 -19.49 -0.25 15.53
CA ILE A 279 -18.49 0.06 16.56
C ILE A 279 -19.00 -0.36 17.94
N ARG A 280 -18.14 -1.02 18.72
CA ARG A 280 -18.40 -1.45 20.11
C ARG A 280 -17.57 -0.70 21.14
N GLY A 281 -16.43 -0.16 20.72
CA GLY A 281 -15.50 0.60 21.55
C GLY A 281 -14.45 1.27 20.68
N MET A 282 -13.96 2.41 21.14
CA MET A 282 -13.00 3.25 20.44
C MET A 282 -11.89 3.68 21.41
N TRP A 283 -10.65 3.67 20.94
CA TRP A 283 -9.48 4.14 21.67
C TRP A 283 -8.76 5.18 20.82
N VAL A 284 -8.70 6.41 21.32
CA VAL A 284 -8.06 7.54 20.63
C VAL A 284 -6.65 7.70 21.15
N TYR A 285 -5.64 7.64 20.28
CA TYR A 285 -4.24 7.63 20.67
C TYR A 285 -3.50 8.93 20.36
N SER A 286 -2.56 9.26 21.23
CA SER A 286 -1.55 10.31 21.04
C SER A 286 -0.24 9.91 21.72
N ILE A 287 0.86 10.57 21.35
CA ILE A 287 2.10 10.49 22.14
C ILE A 287 1.82 10.98 23.58
N ALA A 288 2.30 10.23 24.57
CA ALA A 288 2.21 10.63 25.98
C ALA A 288 2.99 11.94 26.21
N GLN A 289 2.38 12.88 26.93
CA GLN A 289 2.97 14.18 27.28
C GLN A 289 3.80 14.08 28.56
#